data_AF-A0A9D7TUI0-F1
#
_entry.id   AF-A0A9D7TUI0-F1
#
_cell.length_a   1.000
_cell.length_b   1.000
_cell.length_c   1.000
_cell.angle_alpha   90.00
_cell.angle_beta   90.00
_cell.angle_gamma   90.00
#
_symmetry.space_group_name_H-M   'P 1'
#
loop_
_entity.id
_entity.type
_entity.pdbx_description
1 polymer ?
#
loop_
_entity_poly.entity_id
_entity_poly.type
_entity_poly.pdbx_seq_one_letter_code
_entity_poly.pdbx_strand_id
1 'polypeptide(L)'
;MVVGDSWKLEDVVLEIANMIGVDYNRATTVWRAINVRKLLAQIANKLYEIGEAGGNPMIVLDEAENLKPAVLKTIKELYDAIIDYCSIVLIGTPQILDSMLNKRNKNRTSVPQLYRRFKAGTRYISSLNKGRDFTPFFDIHIKGEEGIKAMLIEHADNYGELHDFIEPVLRYCDKKGVKAYRRNFQAIS
;
A
#
# COMPACT_ATOMS: atom_id res chain seq x y z
N MET A 1 -4.06 -2.77 -2.59
CA MET A 1 -4.01 -3.91 -1.65
C MET A 1 -2.72 -3.81 -0.84
N VAL A 2 -2.72 -4.30 0.40
CA VAL A 2 -1.50 -4.47 1.20
C VAL A 2 -0.92 -5.86 0.94
N VAL A 3 0.38 -5.95 0.67
CA VAL A 3 1.03 -7.22 0.33
C VAL A 3 1.87 -7.75 1.50
N GLY A 4 1.57 -8.96 1.96
CA GLY A 4 2.32 -9.60 3.03
C GLY A 4 3.52 -10.43 2.54
N ASP A 5 4.52 -10.61 3.39
CA ASP A 5 5.74 -11.40 3.10
C ASP A 5 5.50 -12.85 2.68
N SER A 6 4.43 -13.46 3.20
CA SER A 6 4.08 -14.84 2.90
C SER A 6 3.46 -14.99 1.50
N TRP A 7 3.00 -13.88 0.89
CA TRP A 7 2.26 -13.90 -0.36
C TRP A 7 3.11 -14.50 -1.48
N LYS A 8 2.44 -15.32 -2.28
CA LYS A 8 2.95 -15.87 -3.52
C LYS A 8 2.37 -15.10 -4.68
N LEU A 9 2.84 -15.47 -5.86
CA LEU A 9 2.39 -14.86 -7.10
C LEU A 9 0.87 -15.02 -7.28
N GLU A 10 0.40 -16.22 -7.01
CA GLU A 10 -0.99 -16.61 -7.17
C GLU A 10 -1.91 -15.77 -6.29
N ASP A 11 -1.49 -15.48 -5.06
CA ASP A 11 -2.26 -14.68 -4.11
C ASP A 11 -2.49 -13.25 -4.64
N VAL A 12 -1.45 -12.60 -5.15
CA VAL A 12 -1.56 -11.25 -5.73
C VAL A 12 -2.47 -11.23 -6.95
N VAL A 13 -2.30 -12.18 -7.88
CA VAL A 13 -3.09 -12.22 -9.11
C VAL A 13 -4.56 -12.53 -8.82
N LEU A 14 -4.84 -13.42 -7.89
CA LEU A 14 -6.20 -13.75 -7.47
C LEU A 14 -6.87 -12.58 -6.76
N GLU A 15 -6.13 -11.85 -5.92
CA GLU A 15 -6.66 -10.68 -5.24
C GLU A 15 -7.04 -9.60 -6.25
N ILE A 16 -6.19 -9.30 -7.24
CA ILE A 16 -6.51 -8.37 -8.33
C ILE A 16 -7.77 -8.84 -9.08
N ALA A 17 -7.82 -10.12 -9.46
CA ALA A 17 -8.96 -10.69 -10.18
C ALA A 17 -10.27 -10.53 -9.39
N ASN A 18 -10.25 -10.80 -8.08
CA ASN A 18 -11.41 -10.64 -7.20
C ASN A 18 -11.83 -9.17 -7.09
N MET A 19 -10.88 -8.24 -6.92
CA MET A 19 -11.17 -6.81 -6.79
C MET A 19 -11.86 -6.21 -8.02
N ILE A 20 -11.53 -6.69 -9.22
CA ILE A 20 -12.08 -6.15 -10.48
C ILE A 20 -13.20 -7.03 -11.07
N GLY A 21 -13.62 -8.07 -10.34
CA GLY A 21 -14.72 -8.95 -10.74
C GLY A 21 -14.41 -9.83 -11.96
N VAL A 22 -13.18 -10.30 -12.11
CA VAL A 22 -12.86 -11.33 -13.12
C VAL A 22 -13.39 -12.67 -12.64
N ASP A 23 -14.35 -13.23 -13.39
CA ASP A 23 -14.82 -14.58 -13.16
C ASP A 23 -13.76 -15.60 -13.55
N TYR A 24 -13.13 -16.19 -12.54
CA TYR A 24 -12.32 -17.39 -12.68
C TYR A 24 -13.02 -18.56 -11.99
N ASN A 25 -12.90 -19.74 -12.58
CA ASN A 25 -13.67 -20.92 -12.16
C ASN A 25 -13.21 -21.37 -10.76
N ARG A 26 -13.90 -20.89 -9.70
CA ARG A 26 -13.61 -21.23 -8.30
C ARG A 26 -13.81 -22.71 -7.97
N ALA A 27 -14.48 -23.45 -8.85
CA ALA A 27 -14.85 -24.86 -8.67
C ALA A 27 -13.68 -25.85 -8.82
N THR A 28 -12.52 -25.45 -9.33
CA THR A 28 -11.31 -26.26 -9.19
C THR A 28 -10.69 -26.01 -7.83
N THR A 29 -11.11 -26.79 -6.83
CA THR A 29 -10.58 -26.85 -5.44
C THR A 29 -9.08 -27.20 -5.35
N VAL A 30 -8.34 -27.09 -6.44
CA VAL A 30 -6.91 -27.33 -6.52
C VAL A 30 -6.26 -26.12 -7.17
N TRP A 31 -5.73 -25.22 -6.34
CA TRP A 31 -4.97 -24.03 -6.73
C TRP A 31 -3.83 -24.32 -7.74
N ARG A 32 -3.36 -25.57 -7.82
CA ARG A 32 -2.35 -26.04 -8.79
C ARG A 32 -2.82 -26.05 -10.26
N ALA A 33 -4.10 -25.83 -10.53
CA ALA A 33 -4.65 -25.84 -11.89
C ALA A 33 -4.88 -24.44 -12.49
N ILE A 34 -4.66 -23.36 -11.72
CA ILE A 34 -4.88 -21.99 -12.21
C ILE A 34 -3.79 -21.65 -13.22
N ASN A 35 -4.21 -21.44 -14.47
CA ASN A 35 -3.33 -20.93 -15.50
C ASN A 35 -3.15 -19.42 -15.30
N VAL A 36 -2.11 -19.04 -14.56
CA VAL A 36 -1.78 -17.64 -14.22
C VAL A 36 -1.72 -16.75 -15.46
N ARG A 37 -1.21 -17.23 -16.59
CA ARG A 37 -1.18 -16.44 -17.84
C ARG A 37 -2.57 -16.13 -18.36
N LYS A 38 -3.48 -17.12 -18.33
CA LYS A 38 -4.87 -16.92 -18.74
C LYS A 38 -5.57 -15.92 -17.82
N LEU A 39 -5.35 -16.03 -16.51
CA LEU A 39 -5.92 -15.11 -15.53
C LEU A 39 -5.40 -13.67 -15.71
N LEU A 40 -4.10 -13.51 -15.95
CA LEU A 40 -3.52 -12.19 -16.26
C LEU A 40 -4.11 -11.58 -17.52
N ALA A 41 -4.35 -12.37 -18.57
CA ALA A 41 -5.01 -11.89 -19.79
C ALA A 41 -6.46 -11.46 -19.52
N GLN A 42 -7.19 -12.19 -18.68
CA GLN A 42 -8.55 -11.80 -18.28
C GLN A 42 -8.54 -10.51 -17.44
N ILE A 43 -7.60 -10.37 -16.52
CA ILE A 43 -7.39 -9.14 -15.75
C ILE A 43 -7.09 -7.96 -16.69
N ALA A 44 -6.15 -8.15 -17.64
CA ALA A 44 -5.78 -7.12 -18.59
C ALA A 44 -6.98 -6.67 -19.45
N ASN A 45 -7.75 -7.61 -19.98
CA ASN A 45 -8.96 -7.31 -20.74
C ASN A 45 -9.98 -6.55 -19.90
N LYS A 46 -10.15 -6.92 -18.63
CA LYS A 46 -11.10 -6.24 -17.75
C LYS A 46 -10.69 -4.80 -17.45
N LEU A 47 -9.40 -4.57 -17.23
CA LEU A 47 -8.84 -3.23 -17.02
C LEU A 47 -8.95 -2.39 -18.29
N TYR A 48 -8.75 -3.00 -19.46
CA TYR A 48 -8.99 -2.37 -20.76
C TYR A 48 -10.47 -1.94 -20.91
N GLU A 49 -11.43 -2.82 -20.63
CA GLU A 49 -12.86 -2.49 -20.67
C GLU A 49 -13.21 -1.30 -19.75
N ILE A 50 -12.64 -1.27 -18.54
CA ILE A 50 -12.83 -0.16 -17.60
C ILE A 50 -12.25 1.14 -18.18
N GLY A 51 -11.07 1.07 -18.81
CA GLY A 51 -10.43 2.20 -19.49
C GLY A 51 -11.27 2.73 -20.66
N GLU A 52 -11.73 1.86 -21.55
CA GLU A 52 -12.57 2.21 -22.71
C GLU A 52 -13.92 2.81 -22.29
N ALA A 53 -14.47 2.36 -21.16
CA ALA A 53 -15.68 2.95 -20.57
C ALA A 53 -15.45 4.36 -19.96
N GLY A 54 -14.23 4.92 -20.07
CA GLY A 54 -13.85 6.23 -19.54
C GLY A 54 -13.35 6.19 -18.10
N GLY A 55 -13.11 5.00 -17.54
CA GLY A 55 -12.48 4.84 -16.24
C GLY A 55 -10.97 5.07 -16.29
N ASN A 56 -10.37 5.31 -15.13
CA ASN A 56 -8.90 5.42 -14.99
C ASN A 56 -8.43 4.37 -13.98
N PRO A 57 -8.34 3.09 -14.37
CA PRO A 57 -7.99 2.04 -13.42
C PRO A 57 -6.56 2.20 -12.91
N MET A 58 -6.40 1.91 -11.62
CA MET A 58 -5.11 2.00 -10.92
C MET A 58 -4.96 0.80 -9.99
N ILE A 59 -3.84 0.10 -10.12
CA ILE A 59 -3.44 -0.95 -9.18
C ILE A 59 -2.41 -0.35 -8.22
N VAL A 60 -2.77 -0.29 -6.95
CA VAL A 60 -1.85 0.13 -5.87
C VAL A 60 -1.45 -1.10 -5.06
N LEU A 61 -0.14 -1.36 -5.01
CA LEU A 61 0.47 -2.37 -4.15
C LEU A 61 1.22 -1.65 -3.03
N ASP A 62 0.70 -1.77 -1.81
CA ASP A 62 1.32 -1.22 -0.60
C ASP A 62 2.23 -2.27 0.06
N GLU A 63 3.19 -1.81 0.86
CA GLU A 63 4.27 -2.63 1.44
C GLU A 63 5.04 -3.44 0.38
N ALA A 64 5.30 -2.82 -0.78
CA ALA A 64 5.89 -3.51 -1.91
C ALA A 64 7.31 -4.05 -1.64
N GLU A 65 7.97 -3.67 -0.55
CA GLU A 65 9.24 -4.26 -0.09
C GLU A 65 9.11 -5.75 0.25
N ASN A 66 7.91 -6.17 0.64
CA ASN A 66 7.59 -7.56 0.98
C ASN A 66 7.45 -8.46 -0.27
N LEU A 67 7.43 -7.85 -1.47
CA LEU A 67 7.26 -8.59 -2.73
C LEU A 67 8.46 -9.47 -3.06
N LYS A 68 8.20 -10.78 -3.16
CA LYS A 68 9.19 -11.73 -3.67
C LYS A 68 9.52 -11.44 -5.13
N PRO A 69 10.77 -11.64 -5.58
CA PRO A 69 11.14 -11.32 -6.97
C PRO A 69 10.46 -12.15 -8.06
N ALA A 70 9.86 -13.29 -7.72
CA ALA A 70 8.98 -14.01 -8.65
C ALA A 70 7.71 -13.18 -8.94
N VAL A 71 7.15 -12.52 -7.92
CA VAL A 71 5.96 -11.66 -8.03
C VAL A 71 6.27 -10.40 -8.84
N LEU A 72 7.44 -9.78 -8.60
CA LEU A 72 7.90 -8.62 -9.39
C LEU A 72 7.97 -8.93 -10.90
N LYS A 73 8.41 -10.14 -11.28
CA LYS A 73 8.43 -10.55 -12.70
C LYS A 73 7.02 -10.57 -13.29
N THR A 74 6.03 -11.05 -12.56
CA THR A 74 4.66 -11.06 -13.07
C THR A 74 4.00 -9.70 -13.04
N ILE A 75 4.31 -8.85 -12.06
CA ILE A 75 3.89 -7.44 -12.10
C ILE A 75 4.42 -6.77 -13.37
N LYS A 76 5.64 -7.10 -13.83
CA LYS A 76 6.13 -6.66 -15.14
C LYS A 76 5.29 -7.20 -16.30
N GLU A 77 5.00 -8.51 -16.31
CA GLU A 77 4.19 -9.12 -17.37
C GLU A 77 2.79 -8.50 -17.44
N LEU A 78 2.19 -8.20 -16.28
CA LEU A 78 0.93 -7.48 -16.16
C LEU A 78 1.07 -6.04 -16.67
N TYR A 79 2.07 -5.30 -16.19
CA TYR A 79 2.38 -3.93 -16.62
C TYR A 79 2.49 -3.83 -18.14
N ASP A 80 3.27 -4.72 -18.77
CA ASP A 80 3.49 -4.71 -20.21
C ASP A 80 2.17 -4.98 -20.99
N ALA A 81 1.19 -5.63 -20.37
CA ALA A 81 -0.12 -5.90 -20.96
C ALA A 81 -1.14 -4.77 -20.77
N ILE A 82 -0.96 -3.87 -19.78
CA ILE A 82 -1.99 -2.89 -19.39
C ILE A 82 -1.51 -1.43 -19.38
N ILE A 83 -0.26 -1.15 -19.74
CA ILE A 83 0.38 0.17 -19.59
C ILE A 83 -0.41 1.34 -20.22
N ASP A 84 -1.11 1.11 -21.33
CA ASP A 84 -1.86 2.17 -22.01
C ASP A 84 -3.23 2.47 -21.35
N TYR A 85 -3.69 1.62 -20.44
CA TYR A 85 -5.06 1.67 -19.91
C TYR A 85 -5.12 1.69 -18.38
N CYS A 86 -4.10 1.20 -17.69
CA CYS A 86 -4.07 1.08 -16.24
C CYS A 86 -2.71 1.49 -15.69
N SER A 87 -2.74 2.29 -14.64
CA SER A 87 -1.53 2.64 -13.88
C SER A 87 -1.21 1.56 -12.83
N ILE A 88 0.06 1.29 -12.60
CA ILE A 88 0.54 0.46 -11.48
C ILE A 88 1.42 1.31 -10.58
N VAL A 89 1.04 1.42 -9.31
CA VAL A 89 1.75 2.17 -8.26
C VAL A 89 2.24 1.19 -7.20
N LEU A 90 3.55 1.22 -6.93
CA LEU A 90 4.17 0.49 -5.83
C LEU A 90 4.49 1.49 -4.71
N ILE A 91 3.95 1.25 -3.52
CA ILE A 91 4.21 2.03 -2.32
C ILE A 91 5.00 1.15 -1.36
N GLY A 92 6.01 1.74 -0.72
CA GLY A 92 6.83 1.05 0.26
C GLY A 92 8.20 1.69 0.42
N THR A 93 9.12 0.98 1.04
CA THR A 93 10.44 1.53 1.38
C THR A 93 11.41 1.56 0.18
N PRO A 94 12.48 2.38 0.24
CA PRO A 94 13.53 2.38 -0.79
C PRO A 94 14.17 1.00 -1.05
N GLN A 95 14.04 0.06 -0.10
CA GLN A 95 14.55 -1.31 -0.19
C GLN A 95 13.97 -2.08 -1.40
N ILE A 96 12.78 -1.69 -1.89
CA ILE A 96 12.18 -2.24 -3.12
C ILE A 96 13.12 -2.08 -4.32
N LEU A 97 13.75 -0.91 -4.45
CA LEU A 97 14.64 -0.62 -5.57
C LEU A 97 15.92 -1.45 -5.47
N ASP A 98 16.43 -1.66 -4.25
CA ASP A 98 17.59 -2.49 -3.98
C ASP A 98 17.30 -3.97 -4.24
N SER A 99 16.10 -4.45 -3.88
CA SER A 99 15.68 -5.83 -4.15
C SER A 99 15.54 -6.12 -5.65
N MET A 100 15.16 -5.10 -6.44
CA MET A 100 15.16 -5.12 -7.91
C MET A 100 16.58 -5.06 -8.51
N LEU A 101 17.50 -4.28 -7.92
CA LEU A 101 18.87 -4.08 -8.40
C LEU A 101 19.83 -5.24 -8.08
N ASN A 102 19.83 -5.71 -6.83
CA ASN A 102 20.81 -6.68 -6.31
C ASN A 102 20.75 -8.06 -7.01
N LYS A 103 19.74 -8.28 -7.85
CA LYS A 103 19.58 -9.51 -8.65
C LYS A 103 20.09 -9.38 -10.09
N ARG A 104 20.81 -8.30 -10.42
CA ARG A 104 21.54 -8.10 -11.69
C ARG A 104 22.56 -9.22 -11.98
N ASN A 105 23.09 -9.87 -10.94
CA ASN A 105 24.13 -10.91 -11.04
C ASN A 105 23.61 -12.33 -11.37
N LYS A 106 22.30 -12.56 -11.58
CA LYS A 106 21.73 -13.90 -11.85
C LYS A 106 21.09 -14.10 -13.24
N ASN A 107 21.50 -13.35 -14.27
CA ASN A 107 21.03 -13.54 -15.65
C ASN A 107 19.50 -13.53 -15.86
N ARG A 108 18.74 -12.84 -14.98
CA ARG A 108 17.28 -12.67 -15.17
C ARG A 108 17.03 -11.35 -15.90
N THR A 109 17.02 -11.43 -17.24
CA THR A 109 16.84 -10.33 -18.20
C THR A 109 15.61 -9.43 -17.97
N SER A 110 14.60 -9.90 -17.24
CA SER A 110 13.31 -9.21 -17.07
C SER A 110 13.28 -8.13 -15.99
N VAL A 111 13.99 -8.32 -14.87
CA VAL A 111 13.94 -7.44 -13.68
C VAL A 111 14.61 -6.07 -13.92
N PRO A 112 15.74 -5.96 -14.65
CA PRO A 112 16.36 -4.66 -14.92
C PRO A 112 15.49 -3.70 -15.74
N GLN A 113 14.61 -4.22 -16.61
CA GLN A 113 13.67 -3.39 -17.37
C GLN A 113 12.58 -2.81 -16.47
N LEU A 114 12.07 -3.63 -15.53
CA LEU A 114 11.11 -3.18 -14.53
C LEU A 114 11.71 -2.10 -13.64
N TYR A 115 12.93 -2.32 -13.16
CA TYR A 115 13.68 -1.35 -12.39
C TYR A 115 13.82 -0.01 -13.12
N ARG A 116 14.17 0.00 -14.41
CA ARG A 116 14.30 1.25 -15.18
C ARG A 116 12.99 2.03 -15.26
N ARG A 117 11.86 1.34 -15.44
CA ARG A 117 10.53 1.97 -15.52
C ARG A 117 10.09 2.55 -14.18
N PHE A 118 10.23 1.78 -13.09
CA PHE A 118 9.88 2.27 -11.77
C PHE A 118 10.84 3.32 -11.24
N LYS A 119 12.15 3.23 -11.55
CA LYS A 119 13.14 4.24 -11.16
C LYS A 119 12.79 5.62 -11.71
N ALA A 120 12.42 5.71 -12.99
CA ALA A 120 12.03 6.98 -13.61
C ALA A 120 10.73 7.56 -12.99
N GLY A 121 9.82 6.67 -12.60
CA GLY A 121 8.56 7.03 -11.93
C GLY A 121 8.65 7.18 -10.41
N THR A 122 9.80 6.90 -9.78
CA THR A 122 9.91 6.93 -8.31
C THR A 122 9.70 8.36 -7.82
N ARG A 123 8.87 8.49 -6.78
CA ARG A 123 8.69 9.73 -6.02
C ARG A 123 8.97 9.41 -4.56
N TYR A 124 9.88 10.15 -3.97
CA TYR A 124 10.14 10.06 -2.54
C TYR A 124 9.18 11.02 -1.84
N ILE A 125 8.39 10.47 -0.93
CA ILE A 125 7.60 11.30 -0.01
C ILE A 125 8.58 11.91 0.99
N SER A 126 8.41 13.20 1.29
CA SER A 126 9.24 13.87 2.29
C SER A 126 9.13 13.15 3.63
N SER A 127 10.24 13.06 4.35
CA SER A 127 10.24 12.56 5.73
C SER A 127 9.23 13.34 6.56
N LEU A 128 8.56 12.64 7.47
CA LEU A 128 7.57 13.21 8.37
C LEU A 128 8.20 14.34 9.19
N ASN A 129 7.64 15.54 9.07
CA ASN A 129 7.90 16.64 9.99
C ASN A 129 6.76 16.64 11.01
N LYS A 130 6.94 15.95 12.14
CA LYS A 130 5.91 15.77 13.17
C LYS A 130 5.22 17.08 13.57
N GLY A 131 5.96 18.18 13.69
CA GLY A 131 5.40 19.49 14.02
C GLY A 131 4.42 20.02 12.97
N ARG A 132 4.80 19.98 11.69
CA ARG A 132 3.93 20.43 10.58
C ARG A 132 2.83 19.42 10.25
N ASP A 133 3.21 18.16 10.16
CA ASP A 133 2.41 17.09 9.58
C ASP A 133 1.35 16.57 10.56
N PHE A 134 1.59 16.66 11.88
CA PHE A 134 0.55 16.34 12.88
C PHE A 134 -0.40 17.51 13.16
N THR A 135 -0.07 18.74 12.72
CA THR A 135 -0.89 19.94 12.99
C THR A 135 -2.37 19.76 12.60
N PRO A 136 -2.73 19.22 11.41
CA PRO A 136 -4.13 19.02 11.04
C PRO A 136 -4.89 18.15 12.05
N PHE A 137 -4.25 17.11 12.60
CA PHE A 137 -4.86 16.24 13.62
C PHE A 137 -5.03 16.99 14.94
N PHE A 138 -4.03 17.77 15.35
CA PHE A 138 -4.10 18.56 16.58
C PHE A 138 -5.18 19.63 16.52
N ASP A 139 -5.36 20.29 15.37
CA ASP A 139 -6.35 21.35 15.22
C ASP A 139 -7.79 20.83 15.28
N ILE A 140 -8.01 19.59 14.86
CA ILE A 140 -9.32 18.93 14.90
C ILE A 140 -9.61 18.38 16.30
N HIS A 141 -8.64 17.66 16.91
CA HIS A 141 -8.91 16.82 18.08
C HIS A 141 -8.35 17.36 19.41
N ILE A 142 -7.31 18.20 19.37
CA ILE A 142 -6.47 18.58 20.54
C ILE A 142 -6.25 20.11 20.56
N LYS A 143 -7.30 20.86 20.21
CA LYS A 143 -7.22 22.31 20.03
C LYS A 143 -6.94 23.01 21.36
N GLY A 144 -5.87 23.80 21.40
CA GLY A 144 -5.49 24.63 22.56
C GLY A 144 -4.65 23.93 23.63
N GLU A 145 -4.30 22.66 23.44
CA GLU A 145 -3.55 21.86 24.43
C GLU A 145 -2.08 21.66 24.00
N GLU A 146 -1.29 22.74 24.00
CA GLU A 146 0.10 22.73 23.53
C GLU A 146 0.99 21.72 24.27
N GLY A 147 0.71 21.45 25.56
CA GLY A 147 1.43 20.43 26.32
C GLY A 147 1.20 18.99 25.81
N ILE A 148 0.01 18.69 25.30
CA ILE A 148 -0.30 17.37 24.71
C ILE A 148 0.33 17.27 23.32
N LYS A 149 0.23 18.34 22.52
CA LYS A 149 0.86 18.40 21.20
C LYS A 149 2.37 18.13 21.29
N ALA A 150 3.06 18.79 22.24
CA ALA A 150 4.49 18.58 22.47
C ALA A 150 4.81 17.13 22.85
N MET A 151 4.03 16.54 23.77
CA MET A 151 4.20 15.14 24.18
C MET A 151 4.01 14.18 22.99
N LEU A 152 2.97 14.38 22.18
CA LEU A 152 2.69 13.53 21.03
C LEU A 152 3.74 13.68 19.92
N ILE A 153 4.25 14.89 19.68
CA ILE A 153 5.37 15.13 18.76
C ILE A 153 6.63 14.40 19.24
N GLU A 154 6.88 14.39 20.55
CA GLU A 154 8.04 13.73 21.13
C GLU A 154 7.93 12.20 21.06
N HIS A 155 6.75 11.64 21.32
CA HIS A 155 6.57 10.20 21.54
C HIS A 155 6.08 9.42 20.32
N ALA A 156 5.36 10.03 19.38
CA ALA A 156 4.86 9.34 18.19
C ALA A 156 5.84 9.47 17.02
N ASP A 157 6.33 8.36 16.48
CA ASP A 157 7.27 8.37 15.36
C ASP A 157 6.60 8.46 13.98
N ASN A 158 5.33 8.10 13.91
CA ASN A 158 4.55 8.11 12.68
C ASN A 158 3.05 8.33 12.95
N TYR A 159 2.26 8.43 11.89
CA TYR A 159 0.81 8.61 12.01
C TYR A 159 0.08 7.42 12.66
N GLY A 160 0.61 6.21 12.51
CA GLY A 160 0.06 5.01 13.16
C GLY A 160 0.20 5.10 14.68
N GLU A 161 1.40 5.40 15.16
CA GLU A 161 1.64 5.61 16.59
C GLU A 161 0.86 6.81 17.12
N LEU A 162 0.81 7.91 16.37
CA LEU A 162 0.00 9.07 16.75
C LEU A 162 -1.47 8.68 16.94
N HIS A 163 -2.02 7.91 16.01
CA HIS A 163 -3.38 7.37 16.12
C HIS A 163 -3.53 6.49 17.36
N ASP A 164 -2.59 5.58 17.60
CA ASP A 164 -2.65 4.66 18.74
C ASP A 164 -2.58 5.37 20.10
N PHE A 165 -1.87 6.49 20.19
CA PHE A 165 -1.87 7.34 21.38
C PHE A 165 -3.17 8.14 21.57
N ILE A 166 -3.77 8.64 20.48
CA ILE A 166 -4.90 9.55 20.54
C ILE A 166 -6.25 8.80 20.64
N GLU A 167 -6.40 7.71 19.88
CA GLU A 167 -7.67 7.00 19.71
C GLU A 167 -8.31 6.54 21.03
N PRO A 168 -7.57 5.95 21.99
CA PRO A 168 -8.15 5.51 23.24
C PRO A 168 -8.72 6.67 24.05
N VAL A 169 -8.03 7.82 23.99
CA VAL A 169 -8.42 9.04 24.70
C VAL A 169 -9.67 9.64 24.07
N LEU A 170 -9.72 9.74 22.73
CA LEU A 170 -10.90 10.24 22.03
C LEU A 170 -12.12 9.36 22.31
N ARG A 171 -11.97 8.03 22.26
CA ARG A 171 -13.06 7.10 22.61
C ARG A 171 -13.56 7.27 24.04
N TYR A 172 -12.65 7.46 24.99
CA TYR A 172 -13.02 7.74 26.39
C TYR A 172 -13.80 9.04 26.52
N CYS A 173 -13.31 10.11 25.87
CA CYS A 173 -13.89 11.44 25.87
C CYS A 173 -15.31 11.43 25.29
N ASP A 174 -15.51 10.78 24.14
CA ASP A 174 -16.82 10.60 23.52
C ASP A 174 -17.78 9.84 24.43
N LYS A 175 -17.31 8.73 25.04
CA LYS A 175 -18.12 7.93 25.97
C LYS A 175 -18.56 8.71 27.22
N LYS A 176 -17.76 9.68 27.65
CA LYS A 176 -18.01 10.51 28.84
C LYS A 176 -18.66 11.85 28.50
N GLY A 177 -18.82 12.19 27.23
CA GLY A 177 -19.29 13.50 26.77
C GLY A 177 -18.37 14.65 27.19
N VAL A 178 -17.08 14.37 27.37
CA VAL A 178 -16.07 15.36 27.79
C VAL A 178 -15.10 15.64 26.64
N LYS A 179 -14.55 16.85 26.56
CA LYS A 179 -13.49 17.15 25.58
C LYS A 179 -12.17 16.51 25.98
N ALA A 180 -11.30 16.27 25.00
CA ALA A 180 -9.95 15.78 25.23
C ALA A 180 -9.07 16.87 25.84
N TYR A 181 -8.59 16.63 27.07
CA TYR A 181 -7.66 17.51 27.79
C TYR A 181 -6.46 16.68 28.31
N ARG A 182 -5.40 17.36 28.76
CA ARG A 182 -4.16 16.70 29.23
C ARG A 182 -4.39 15.66 30.32
N ARG A 183 -5.40 15.88 31.18
CA ARG A 183 -5.77 14.94 32.25
C ARG A 183 -6.32 13.60 31.74
N ASN A 184 -6.88 13.57 30.53
CA ASN A 184 -7.42 12.34 29.92
C ASN A 184 -6.31 11.44 29.37
N PHE A 185 -5.15 12.00 29.03
CA PHE A 185 -3.97 11.24 28.56
C PHE A 185 -3.20 10.59 29.71
N GLN A 186 -3.20 11.18 30.91
CA GLN A 186 -2.54 10.62 32.11
C GLN A 186 -3.34 9.51 32.81
N ALA A 187 -4.61 9.35 32.47
CA ALA A 187 -5.49 8.33 33.07
C ALA A 187 -5.42 6.97 32.37
N ILE A 188 -4.70 6.88 31.25
CA ILE A 188 -4.65 5.73 30.34
C ILE A 188 -3.22 5.16 30.22
N SER A 189 -2.21 5.87 30.74
CA SER A 189 -0.85 5.38 31.00
C SER A 189 -0.76 4.63 32.32
#